data_AF-A0A5C9CAR2-F1
#
_entry.id   AF-A0A5C9CAR2-F1
#
_cell.length_a   1.000
_cell.length_b   1.000
_cell.length_c   1.000
_cell.angle_alpha   90.00
_cell.angle_beta   90.00
_cell.angle_gamma   90.00
#
_symmetry.space_group_name_H-M   'P 1'
#
loop_
_entity.id
_entity.type
_entity.pdbx_description
1 polymer ?
#
loop_
_entity_poly.entity_id
_entity_poly.type
_entity_poly.pdbx_seq_one_letter_code
_entity_poly.pdbx_strand_id
1 'polypeptide(L)'
;MRLRGLWTVIVGVGLVLSLGERVHSAEPMREFLDGLRARQYFDWAILYLDQLQERSDLPAELRAIIPYERAMTLSESAKHSVSPETQQRQLDQALGFLEQFTKESPQHPLAATANSTRAGLLLSKARVDIMQAKLPTNKDNRSEFQDKAREQITLARAVFEKAFDQYKAAWETFPKFIDKTMDPVKFEARHRAEVNYMRAQLDVALCEFEEAQTYDPNTSNRTFHLTKAVDLFRGIFLKYRATVGGLHAQMWEAKCYEEMNDPQRALGIYAELLTHPPEGLKSLQDQVHHFRLICLNHDQRREYTMAITEAEDWLKAAKQIEQRGAAGQGVRWELVMALEKQADSSGASASEKDKLLRQAITHLTTLSKWPGSYRDLAQQRLRDLNLRLKGKDGSGDPKDFDSALTLGRDLVNRAGEKKTLLDSAIQNKATRDSIDKLQNDFRELVKEQIRVLRLALSLADKSAPRADVNQARYLLGYGYYLADKPYEAAVCAEAVAFNPTKDKQDEQTALDAAYLAVASYIKGFNQTPTELKALRDVDTRLMIRAAEFVTTKWPSHAKANLTRIAVGRTFVQNDLPKIAAEWFLRVPETAENFPEAQWASSVAAVFDGVDRGRPRAASDSRRVGKVARRR
;
A
#
# COMPACT_ATOMS: atom_id res chain seq x y z
N MET A 1 71.70 -30.51 56.64
CA MET A 1 72.80 -30.83 55.69
C MET A 1 72.86 -29.70 54.68
N ARG A 2 73.75 -28.69 54.82
CA ARG A 2 75.08 -28.56 54.17
C ARG A 2 75.00 -28.99 52.68
N LEU A 3 75.27 -28.14 51.68
CA LEU A 3 76.47 -27.30 51.50
C LEU A 3 76.20 -25.98 50.75
N ARG A 4 77.09 -25.03 51.06
CA ARG A 4 77.35 -23.72 50.42
C ARG A 4 78.12 -23.88 49.11
N GLY A 5 77.98 -22.90 48.22
CA GLY A 5 78.91 -22.65 47.11
C GLY A 5 78.68 -21.26 46.50
N LEU A 6 79.33 -20.25 47.07
CA LEU A 6 79.48 -18.90 46.50
C LEU A 6 80.65 -18.93 45.52
N TRP A 7 80.47 -18.45 44.29
CA TRP A 7 81.54 -17.84 43.49
C TRP A 7 80.96 -16.70 42.66
N THR A 8 81.50 -15.52 42.87
CA THR A 8 81.26 -14.30 42.11
C THR A 8 82.36 -14.16 41.05
N VAL A 9 82.14 -13.20 40.15
CA VAL A 9 83.07 -12.36 39.39
C VAL A 9 83.11 -12.57 37.85
N ILE A 10 82.91 -11.41 37.19
CA ILE A 10 83.36 -10.92 35.87
C ILE A 10 82.38 -11.01 34.69
N VAL A 11 81.58 -9.94 34.58
CA VAL A 11 81.52 -8.99 33.44
C VAL A 11 81.93 -9.55 32.07
N GLY A 12 80.92 -9.82 31.25
CA GLY A 12 81.02 -9.83 29.78
C GLY A 12 79.88 -9.01 29.21
N VAL A 13 80.10 -7.70 29.07
CA VAL A 13 79.21 -6.81 28.31
C VAL A 13 79.35 -7.17 26.83
N GLY A 14 78.53 -8.14 26.39
CA GLY A 14 78.24 -8.37 24.99
C GLY A 14 77.06 -7.47 24.60
N LEU A 15 77.37 -6.26 24.14
CA LEU A 15 76.41 -5.35 23.54
C LEU A 15 75.96 -5.95 22.20
N VAL A 16 75.04 -6.93 22.23
CA VAL A 16 74.26 -7.30 21.05
C VAL A 16 73.28 -6.15 20.86
N LEU A 17 73.59 -5.27 19.93
CA LEU A 17 72.64 -4.39 19.28
C LEU A 17 71.56 -5.29 18.65
N SER A 18 70.56 -5.67 19.43
CA SER A 18 69.27 -6.02 18.88
C SER A 18 68.77 -4.76 18.20
N LEU A 19 68.91 -4.72 16.88
CA LEU A 19 67.98 -3.98 16.04
C LEU A 19 66.61 -4.48 16.46
N GLY A 20 65.97 -3.72 17.36
CA GLY A 20 64.58 -3.90 17.67
C GLY A 20 63.85 -3.68 16.36
N GLU A 21 63.50 -4.77 15.68
CA GLU A 21 62.31 -4.76 14.87
C GLU A 21 61.22 -4.21 15.78
N ARG A 22 60.80 -2.98 15.49
CA ARG A 22 59.56 -2.46 16.04
C ARG A 22 58.48 -3.38 15.51
N VAL A 23 58.21 -4.45 16.27
CA VAL A 23 56.94 -5.14 16.23
C VAL A 23 55.95 -4.08 16.67
N HIS A 24 55.46 -3.31 15.71
CA HIS A 24 54.30 -2.48 15.91
C HIS A 24 53.22 -3.49 16.27
N SER A 25 52.84 -3.53 17.54
CA SER A 25 51.58 -4.13 17.95
C SER A 25 50.53 -3.38 17.15
N ALA A 26 50.14 -3.95 16.01
CA ALA A 26 49.06 -3.44 15.20
C ALA A 26 47.82 -3.56 16.09
N GLU A 27 47.32 -2.42 16.56
CA GLU A 27 46.03 -2.37 17.23
C GLU A 27 45.03 -3.17 16.36
N PRO A 28 44.29 -4.13 16.91
CA PRO A 28 43.34 -4.92 16.14
C PRO A 28 42.16 -4.02 15.78
N MET A 29 42.35 -3.19 14.75
CA MET A 29 41.46 -2.13 14.27
C MET A 29 40.00 -2.60 14.22
N ARG A 30 39.77 -3.81 13.70
CA ARG A 30 38.44 -4.41 13.58
C ARG A 30 37.82 -4.74 14.93
N GLU A 31 38.57 -5.36 15.84
CA GLU A 31 38.07 -5.72 17.17
C GLU A 31 37.73 -4.47 17.99
N PHE A 32 38.54 -3.41 17.85
CA PHE A 32 38.26 -2.12 18.48
C PHE A 32 36.99 -1.47 17.92
N LEU A 33 36.85 -1.42 16.58
CA LEU A 33 35.65 -0.92 15.91
C LEU A 33 34.39 -1.70 16.29
N ASP A 34 34.47 -3.03 16.32
CA ASP A 34 33.35 -3.88 16.73
C ASP A 34 32.99 -3.64 18.20
N GLY A 35 33.98 -3.42 19.06
CA GLY A 35 33.78 -3.02 20.46
C GLY A 35 33.06 -1.68 20.61
N LEU A 36 33.37 -0.69 19.75
CA LEU A 36 32.68 0.61 19.71
C LEU A 36 31.25 0.47 19.19
N ARG A 37 31.04 -0.26 18.09
CA ARG A 37 29.70 -0.52 17.51
C ARG A 37 28.79 -1.26 18.47
N ALA A 38 29.30 -2.30 19.14
CA ALA A 38 28.53 -3.06 20.13
C ALA A 38 28.05 -2.21 21.31
N ARG A 39 28.78 -1.14 21.65
CA ARG A 39 28.42 -0.15 22.67
C ARG A 39 27.65 1.05 22.12
N GLN A 40 27.31 1.02 20.82
CA GLN A 40 26.63 2.09 20.09
C GLN A 40 27.40 3.42 20.07
N TYR A 41 28.73 3.37 20.22
CA TYR A 41 29.62 4.53 20.10
C TYR A 41 29.99 4.79 18.63
N PHE A 42 28.99 5.02 17.79
CA PHE A 42 29.15 5.14 16.35
C PHE A 42 29.96 6.37 15.93
N ASP A 43 29.71 7.52 16.56
CA ASP A 43 30.45 8.76 16.26
C ASP A 43 31.94 8.62 16.59
N TRP A 44 32.27 7.93 17.69
CA TRP A 44 33.66 7.62 18.06
C TRP A 44 34.30 6.63 17.10
N ALA A 45 33.55 5.65 16.58
CA ALA A 45 34.04 4.73 15.57
C ALA A 45 34.34 5.45 14.23
N ILE A 46 33.50 6.42 13.83
CA ILE A 46 33.76 7.25 12.66
C ILE A 46 34.98 8.15 12.90
N LEU A 47 35.07 8.82 14.06
CA LEU A 47 36.23 9.65 14.40
C LEU A 47 37.53 8.85 14.40
N TYR A 48 37.52 7.62 14.92
CA TYR A 48 38.67 6.72 14.89
C TYR A 48 39.07 6.38 13.45
N LEU A 49 38.12 6.09 12.56
CA LEU A 49 38.38 5.86 11.14
C LEU A 49 38.95 7.09 10.42
N ASP A 50 38.48 8.29 10.78
CA ASP A 50 39.00 9.55 10.25
C ASP A 50 40.46 9.77 10.67
N GLN A 51 40.77 9.58 11.95
CA GLN A 51 42.14 9.64 12.47
C GLN A 51 43.07 8.61 11.82
N LEU A 52 42.59 7.38 11.60
CA LEU A 52 43.35 6.36 10.89
C LEU A 52 43.66 6.75 9.45
N GLN A 53 42.72 7.39 8.74
CA GLN A 53 42.95 7.81 7.35
C GLN A 53 44.03 8.89 7.23
N GLU A 54 44.17 9.76 8.23
CA GLU A 54 45.18 10.83 8.28
C GLU A 54 46.59 10.32 8.57
N ARG A 55 46.73 9.11 9.12
CA ARG A 55 48.03 8.50 9.42
C ARG A 55 48.81 8.18 8.14
N SER A 56 50.02 8.73 8.02
CA SER A 56 50.92 8.44 6.90
C SER A 56 51.58 7.06 6.99
N ASP A 57 51.66 6.49 8.19
CA ASP A 57 52.27 5.18 8.48
C ASP A 57 51.28 4.00 8.42
N LEU A 58 50.00 4.24 8.12
CA LEU A 58 48.99 3.19 8.06
C LEU A 58 49.26 2.23 6.87
N PRO A 59 49.39 0.90 7.13
CA PRO A 59 49.55 -0.09 6.08
C PRO A 59 48.49 0.01 4.98
N ALA A 60 48.88 -0.19 3.72
CA ALA A 60 47.99 -0.04 2.57
C ALA A 60 46.74 -0.93 2.65
N GLU A 61 46.88 -2.16 3.17
CA GLU A 61 45.76 -3.08 3.38
C GLU A 61 44.72 -2.54 4.38
N LEU A 62 45.18 -1.93 5.47
CA LEU A 62 44.31 -1.30 6.46
C LEU A 62 43.72 0.01 5.93
N ARG A 63 44.45 0.75 5.10
CA ARG A 63 43.91 1.96 4.45
C ARG A 63 42.78 1.61 3.49
N ALA A 64 42.92 0.53 2.73
CA ALA A 64 41.93 0.07 1.75
C ALA A 64 40.60 -0.31 2.40
N ILE A 65 40.58 -0.77 3.66
CA ILE A 65 39.36 -1.22 4.34
C ILE A 65 38.53 -0.10 4.96
N ILE A 66 39.08 1.11 5.10
CA ILE A 66 38.43 2.23 5.82
C ILE A 66 37.03 2.53 5.26
N PRO A 67 36.80 2.66 3.94
CA PRO A 67 35.46 2.94 3.43
C PRO A 67 34.46 1.82 3.78
N TYR A 68 34.89 0.55 3.71
CA TYR A 68 34.04 -0.58 4.13
C TYR A 68 33.64 -0.46 5.60
N GLU A 69 34.60 -0.21 6.49
CA GLU A 69 34.31 -0.10 7.92
C GLU A 69 33.46 1.14 8.25
N ARG A 70 33.63 2.27 7.53
CA ARG A 70 32.72 3.43 7.65
C ARG A 70 31.29 3.05 7.28
N ALA A 71 31.12 2.34 6.17
CA ALA A 71 29.80 1.90 5.74
C ALA A 71 29.13 0.96 6.76
N MET A 72 29.87 0.01 7.33
CA MET A 72 29.33 -0.89 8.36
C MET A 72 28.92 -0.13 9.62
N THR A 73 29.75 0.82 10.07
CA THR A 73 29.44 1.67 11.22
C THR A 73 28.18 2.51 10.98
N LEU A 74 28.07 3.16 9.82
CA LEU A 74 26.91 3.99 9.47
C LEU A 74 25.64 3.15 9.29
N SER A 75 25.74 1.97 8.67
CA SER A 75 24.61 1.06 8.51
C SER A 75 24.08 0.56 9.86
N GLU A 76 24.96 0.30 10.82
CA GLU A 76 24.55 -0.08 12.17
C GLU A 76 23.98 1.12 12.94
N SER A 77 24.62 2.28 12.86
CA SER A 77 24.12 3.52 13.46
C SER A 77 22.71 3.87 12.99
N ALA A 78 22.43 3.68 11.69
CA ALA A 78 21.12 3.92 11.09
C ALA A 78 20.00 3.05 11.72
N LYS A 79 20.31 1.85 12.22
CA LYS A 79 19.32 0.99 12.91
C LYS A 79 18.94 1.53 14.29
N HIS A 80 19.79 2.35 14.88
CA HIS A 80 19.62 2.95 16.21
C HIS A 80 19.20 4.43 16.18
N SER A 81 19.16 5.04 14.99
CA SER A 81 18.70 6.41 14.82
C SER A 81 17.19 6.53 15.06
N VAL A 82 16.80 7.50 15.90
CA VAL A 82 15.39 7.85 16.14
C VAL A 82 14.87 8.90 15.15
N SER A 83 15.75 9.60 14.43
CA SER A 83 15.38 10.54 13.37
C SER A 83 15.40 9.82 12.02
N PRO A 84 14.26 9.78 11.30
CA PRO A 84 14.19 9.24 9.95
C PRO A 84 15.14 9.93 8.97
N GLU A 85 15.33 11.24 9.10
CA GLU A 85 16.22 12.04 8.24
C GLU A 85 17.69 11.65 8.47
N THR A 86 18.08 11.48 9.73
CA THR A 86 19.43 11.03 10.10
C THR A 86 19.66 9.59 9.65
N GLN A 87 18.68 8.72 9.85
CA GLN A 87 18.72 7.32 9.40
C GLN A 87 18.95 7.25 7.88
N GLN A 88 18.16 8.00 7.11
CA GLN A 88 18.28 8.04 5.65
C GLN A 88 19.66 8.53 5.21
N ARG A 89 20.14 9.63 5.79
CA ARG A 89 21.47 10.20 5.48
C ARG A 89 22.59 9.19 5.75
N GLN A 90 22.55 8.51 6.89
CA GLN A 90 23.55 7.50 7.25
C GLN A 90 23.56 6.31 6.29
N LEU A 91 22.38 5.86 5.85
CA LEU A 91 22.27 4.81 4.83
C LEU A 91 22.81 5.26 3.48
N ASP A 92 22.54 6.49 3.05
CA ASP A 92 23.08 7.04 1.81
C ASP A 92 24.62 7.15 1.85
N GLN A 93 25.17 7.61 2.96
CA GLN A 93 26.62 7.63 3.18
C GLN A 93 27.21 6.23 3.19
N ALA A 94 26.55 5.26 3.84
CA ALA A 94 26.99 3.87 3.85
C ALA A 94 27.03 3.27 2.44
N LEU A 95 26.00 3.53 1.62
CA LEU A 95 25.96 3.11 0.21
C LEU A 95 27.12 3.72 -0.60
N GLY A 96 27.38 5.02 -0.41
CA GLY A 96 28.49 5.72 -1.05
C GLY A 96 29.85 5.12 -0.69
N PHE A 97 30.07 4.80 0.59
CA PHE A 97 31.32 4.19 1.04
C PHE A 97 31.49 2.73 0.58
N LEU A 98 30.41 1.95 0.47
CA LEU A 98 30.47 0.61 -0.12
C LEU A 98 30.81 0.66 -1.61
N GLU A 99 30.22 1.60 -2.34
CA GLU A 99 30.55 1.85 -3.73
C GLU A 99 32.02 2.28 -3.90
N GLN A 100 32.49 3.21 -3.07
CA GLN A 100 33.88 3.63 -3.05
C GLN A 100 34.81 2.43 -2.82
N PHE A 101 34.56 1.65 -1.78
CA PHE A 101 35.37 0.47 -1.45
C PHE A 101 35.46 -0.53 -2.61
N THR A 102 34.31 -0.85 -3.22
CA THR A 102 34.25 -1.85 -4.30
C THR A 102 34.86 -1.36 -5.61
N LYS A 103 34.91 -0.04 -5.83
CA LYS A 103 35.58 0.59 -6.98
C LYS A 103 37.10 0.70 -6.78
N GLU A 104 37.53 1.10 -5.58
CA GLU A 104 38.95 1.30 -5.26
C GLU A 104 39.68 0.00 -4.93
N SER A 105 38.97 -0.99 -4.39
CA SER A 105 39.54 -2.27 -3.94
C SER A 105 38.79 -3.49 -4.52
N PRO A 106 38.64 -3.62 -5.86
CA PRO A 106 37.79 -4.64 -6.47
C PRO A 106 38.26 -6.09 -6.27
N GLN A 107 39.56 -6.32 -6.01
CA GLN A 107 40.12 -7.65 -5.71
C GLN A 107 40.26 -7.93 -4.20
N HIS A 108 39.83 -7.00 -3.33
CA HIS A 108 39.95 -7.22 -1.89
C HIS A 108 39.05 -8.38 -1.43
N PRO A 109 39.45 -9.20 -0.44
CA PRO A 109 38.64 -10.32 0.07
C PRO A 109 37.21 -9.96 0.50
N LEU A 110 36.99 -8.70 0.92
CA LEU A 110 35.67 -8.18 1.34
C LEU A 110 34.87 -7.53 0.22
N ALA A 111 35.40 -7.38 -1.00
CA ALA A 111 34.71 -6.68 -2.09
C ALA A 111 33.37 -7.35 -2.44
N ALA A 112 33.33 -8.69 -2.43
CA ALA A 112 32.10 -9.45 -2.63
C ALA A 112 31.08 -9.18 -1.50
N THR A 113 31.52 -9.24 -0.23
CA THR A 113 30.68 -8.93 0.92
C THR A 113 30.13 -7.51 0.87
N ALA A 114 30.97 -6.53 0.50
CA ALA A 114 30.58 -5.14 0.38
C ALA A 114 29.51 -4.93 -0.71
N ASN A 115 29.66 -5.57 -1.87
CA ASN A 115 28.66 -5.57 -2.94
C ASN A 115 27.34 -6.18 -2.47
N SER A 116 27.37 -7.35 -1.82
CA SER A 116 26.15 -7.98 -1.28
C SER A 116 25.45 -7.08 -0.24
N THR A 117 26.22 -6.45 0.66
CA THR A 117 25.65 -5.51 1.64
C THR A 117 25.05 -4.29 0.96
N ARG A 118 25.73 -3.72 -0.04
CA ARG A 118 25.23 -2.56 -0.80
C ARG A 118 23.91 -2.88 -1.48
N ALA A 119 23.84 -4.00 -2.18
CA ALA A 119 22.62 -4.43 -2.86
C ALA A 119 21.48 -4.76 -1.88
N GLY A 120 21.78 -5.39 -0.74
CA GLY A 120 20.81 -5.61 0.33
C GLY A 120 20.25 -4.32 0.92
N LEU A 121 21.09 -3.30 1.15
CA LEU A 121 20.65 -1.98 1.62
C LEU A 121 19.76 -1.27 0.60
N LEU A 122 20.09 -1.35 -0.69
CA LEU A 122 19.26 -0.82 -1.78
C LEU A 122 17.87 -1.47 -1.81
N LEU A 123 17.78 -2.80 -1.69
CA LEU A 123 16.47 -3.48 -1.61
C LEU A 123 15.69 -3.10 -0.33
N SER A 124 16.38 -2.93 0.81
CA SER A 124 15.74 -2.47 2.04
C SER A 124 15.14 -1.07 1.89
N LYS A 125 15.86 -0.13 1.26
CA LYS A 125 15.31 1.19 0.93
C LYS A 125 14.10 1.07 -0.01
N ALA A 126 14.18 0.18 -1.01
CA ALA A 126 13.09 0.05 -1.98
C ALA A 126 11.81 -0.45 -1.33
N ARG A 127 11.92 -1.39 -0.37
CA ARG A 127 10.80 -1.85 0.44
C ARG A 127 10.17 -0.75 1.28
N VAL A 128 10.99 0.17 1.82
CA VAL A 128 10.47 1.34 2.54
C VAL A 128 9.70 2.24 1.58
N ASP A 129 10.25 2.54 0.40
CA ASP A 129 9.57 3.37 -0.60
C ASP A 129 8.27 2.70 -1.11
N ILE A 130 8.26 1.38 -1.34
CA ILE A 130 7.05 0.59 -1.66
C ILE A 130 6.01 0.71 -0.54
N MET A 131 6.43 0.65 0.73
CA MET A 131 5.53 0.83 1.87
C MET A 131 4.96 2.25 1.89
N GLN A 132 5.80 3.27 1.72
CA GLN A 132 5.38 4.68 1.69
C GLN A 132 4.39 4.93 0.56
N ALA A 133 4.58 4.34 -0.62
CA ALA A 133 3.67 4.43 -1.75
C ALA A 133 2.27 3.82 -1.46
N LYS A 134 2.17 2.89 -0.50
CA LYS A 134 0.91 2.25 -0.10
C LYS A 134 0.19 3.00 1.02
N LEU A 135 0.83 3.96 1.69
CA LEU A 135 0.21 4.72 2.78
C LEU A 135 -0.83 5.72 2.24
N PRO A 136 -2.03 5.80 2.84
CA PRO A 136 -3.06 6.76 2.43
C PRO A 136 -2.58 8.22 2.46
N THR A 137 -1.70 8.56 3.41
CA THR A 137 -1.14 9.92 3.58
C THR A 137 -0.23 10.35 2.44
N ASN A 138 0.30 9.40 1.66
CA ASN A 138 1.24 9.67 0.56
C ASN A 138 0.61 9.44 -0.81
N LYS A 139 -0.73 9.38 -0.90
CA LYS A 139 -1.43 9.10 -2.16
C LYS A 139 -0.98 10.03 -3.31
N ASP A 140 -0.73 11.30 -3.01
CA ASP A 140 -0.31 12.31 -4.00
C ASP A 140 1.14 12.14 -4.45
N ASN A 141 2.00 11.58 -3.60
CA ASN A 141 3.43 11.32 -3.90
C ASN A 141 3.69 9.85 -4.25
N ARG A 142 2.63 9.06 -4.48
CA ARG A 142 2.71 7.61 -4.68
C ARG A 142 3.65 7.24 -5.83
N SER A 143 3.55 7.92 -6.97
CA SER A 143 4.39 7.65 -8.14
C SER A 143 5.87 7.92 -7.85
N GLU A 144 6.18 8.99 -7.11
CA GLU A 144 7.56 9.35 -6.74
C GLU A 144 8.21 8.25 -5.89
N PHE A 145 7.49 7.72 -4.91
CA PHE A 145 7.98 6.59 -4.12
C PHE A 145 8.13 5.31 -4.95
N GLN A 146 7.19 5.05 -5.87
CA GLN A 146 7.31 3.91 -6.79
C GLN A 146 8.54 4.03 -7.71
N ASP A 147 8.84 5.24 -8.21
CA ASP A 147 10.01 5.52 -9.05
C ASP A 147 11.31 5.34 -8.26
N LYS A 148 11.41 5.89 -7.05
CA LYS A 148 12.57 5.72 -6.16
C LYS A 148 12.83 4.24 -5.84
N ALA A 149 11.78 3.48 -5.56
CA ALA A 149 11.90 2.04 -5.33
C ALA A 149 12.47 1.32 -6.56
N ARG A 150 11.95 1.64 -7.76
CA ARG A 150 12.46 1.05 -9.03
C ARG A 150 13.92 1.40 -9.27
N GLU A 151 14.32 2.64 -9.04
CA GLU A 151 15.71 3.08 -9.18
C GLU A 151 16.64 2.26 -8.26
N GLN A 152 16.29 2.12 -6.99
CA GLN A 152 17.08 1.36 -6.02
C GLN A 152 17.13 -0.13 -6.36
N ILE A 153 16.03 -0.72 -6.82
CA ILE A 153 15.98 -2.12 -7.28
C ILE A 153 16.86 -2.32 -8.52
N THR A 154 16.85 -1.37 -9.46
CA THR A 154 17.70 -1.41 -10.65
C THR A 154 19.18 -1.39 -10.28
N LEU A 155 19.56 -0.52 -9.34
CA LEU A 155 20.93 -0.47 -8.81
C LEU A 155 21.32 -1.76 -8.09
N ALA A 156 20.41 -2.33 -7.27
CA ALA A 156 20.65 -3.60 -6.58
C ALA A 156 20.83 -4.76 -7.56
N ARG A 157 19.95 -4.84 -8.58
CA ARG A 157 19.99 -5.87 -9.62
C ARG A 157 21.32 -5.85 -10.36
N ALA A 158 21.81 -4.68 -10.77
CA ALA A 158 23.10 -4.59 -11.47
C ALA A 158 24.26 -5.16 -10.64
N VAL A 159 24.26 -4.95 -9.32
CA VAL A 159 25.26 -5.53 -8.41
C VAL A 159 25.10 -7.05 -8.30
N PHE A 160 23.87 -7.53 -8.16
CA PHE A 160 23.59 -8.97 -8.04
C PHE A 160 23.83 -9.74 -9.35
N GLU A 161 23.52 -9.17 -10.51
CA GLU A 161 23.81 -9.77 -11.82
C GLU A 161 25.32 -9.91 -12.04
N LYS A 162 26.10 -8.89 -11.68
CA LYS A 162 27.56 -8.98 -11.71
C LYS A 162 28.07 -10.08 -10.77
N ALA A 163 27.52 -10.19 -9.57
CA ALA A 163 27.89 -11.25 -8.62
C ALA A 163 27.47 -12.64 -9.15
N PHE A 164 26.30 -12.74 -9.78
CA PHE A 164 25.81 -13.95 -10.44
C PHE A 164 26.80 -14.44 -11.48
N ASP A 165 27.24 -13.57 -12.39
CA ASP A 165 28.18 -13.93 -13.46
C ASP A 165 29.53 -14.39 -12.89
N GLN A 166 30.03 -13.70 -11.86
CA GLN A 166 31.28 -14.05 -11.20
C GLN A 166 31.22 -15.41 -10.50
N TYR A 167 30.16 -15.67 -9.72
CA TYR A 167 30.01 -16.96 -9.03
C TYR A 167 29.70 -18.11 -9.99
N LYS A 168 28.97 -17.84 -11.07
CA LYS A 168 28.77 -18.80 -12.15
C LYS A 168 30.11 -19.20 -12.76
N ALA A 169 30.90 -18.23 -13.20
CA ALA A 169 32.21 -18.48 -13.80
C ALA A 169 33.13 -19.25 -12.84
N ALA A 170 33.16 -18.87 -11.55
CA ALA A 170 33.93 -19.57 -10.53
C ALA A 170 33.47 -21.02 -10.33
N TRP A 171 32.16 -21.27 -10.25
CA TRP A 171 31.60 -22.61 -10.11
C TRP A 171 31.89 -23.50 -11.34
N GLU A 172 31.84 -22.93 -12.55
CA GLU A 172 32.10 -23.63 -13.82
C GLU A 172 33.58 -24.05 -14.00
N THR A 173 34.51 -23.51 -13.22
CA THR A 173 35.92 -23.97 -13.20
C THR A 173 36.10 -25.36 -12.61
N PHE A 174 35.16 -25.82 -11.80
CA PHE A 174 35.23 -27.13 -11.17
C PHE A 174 34.71 -28.23 -12.11
N PRO A 175 35.33 -29.43 -12.10
CA PRO A 175 34.80 -30.56 -12.87
C PRO A 175 33.41 -30.95 -12.37
N LYS A 176 32.62 -31.57 -13.27
CA LYS A 176 31.25 -31.99 -12.97
C LYS A 176 31.18 -33.00 -11.82
N PHE A 177 32.18 -33.86 -11.70
CA PHE A 177 32.30 -34.86 -10.64
C PHE A 177 33.61 -34.68 -9.89
N ILE A 178 33.54 -34.68 -8.55
CA ILE A 178 34.69 -34.71 -7.64
C ILE A 178 34.35 -35.78 -6.60
N ASP A 179 35.24 -36.75 -6.42
CA ASP A 179 35.07 -37.77 -5.39
C ASP A 179 35.37 -37.16 -4.02
N LYS A 180 34.37 -37.15 -3.14
CA LYS A 180 34.47 -36.58 -1.78
C LYS A 180 35.50 -37.28 -0.90
N THR A 181 35.72 -38.57 -1.12
CA THR A 181 36.66 -39.36 -0.32
C THR A 181 38.10 -39.17 -0.77
N MET A 182 38.31 -39.04 -2.08
CA MET A 182 39.65 -38.89 -2.67
C MET A 182 40.14 -37.44 -2.66
N ASP A 183 39.25 -36.46 -2.82
CA ASP A 183 39.59 -35.03 -2.81
C ASP A 183 38.54 -34.20 -2.03
N PRO A 184 38.49 -34.36 -0.68
CA PRO A 184 37.50 -33.68 0.15
C PRO A 184 37.63 -32.16 0.09
N VAL A 185 38.84 -31.62 -0.03
CA VAL A 185 39.08 -30.17 -0.05
C VAL A 185 38.50 -29.55 -1.33
N LYS A 186 38.74 -30.15 -2.49
CA LYS A 186 38.21 -29.65 -3.77
C LYS A 186 36.71 -29.88 -3.88
N PHE A 187 36.18 -30.97 -3.31
CA PHE A 187 34.75 -31.21 -3.21
C PHE A 187 34.05 -30.08 -2.43
N GLU A 188 34.55 -29.75 -1.23
CA GLU A 188 33.99 -28.68 -0.39
C GLU A 188 34.19 -27.29 -1.03
N ALA A 189 35.29 -27.06 -1.76
CA ALA A 189 35.48 -25.83 -2.54
C ALA A 189 34.42 -25.68 -3.64
N ARG A 190 34.15 -26.75 -4.41
CA ARG A 190 33.07 -26.76 -5.42
C ARG A 190 31.71 -26.53 -4.79
N HIS A 191 31.43 -27.20 -3.66
CA HIS A 191 30.15 -27.05 -2.96
C HIS A 191 29.93 -25.60 -2.50
N ARG A 192 30.94 -24.95 -1.92
CA ARG A 192 30.88 -23.52 -1.57
C ARG A 192 30.65 -22.63 -2.80
N ALA A 193 31.32 -22.89 -3.91
CA ALA A 193 31.10 -22.14 -5.15
C ALA A 193 29.66 -22.32 -5.68
N GLU A 194 29.11 -23.53 -5.59
CA GLU A 194 27.73 -23.83 -5.96
C GLU A 194 26.70 -23.11 -5.09
N VAL A 195 26.92 -23.06 -3.77
CA VAL A 195 26.07 -22.33 -2.82
C VAL A 195 26.11 -20.83 -3.09
N ASN A 196 27.28 -20.26 -3.36
CA ASN A 196 27.41 -18.84 -3.71
C ASN A 196 26.69 -18.51 -5.03
N TYR A 197 26.83 -19.38 -6.03
CA TYR A 197 26.12 -19.21 -7.29
C TYR A 197 24.60 -19.26 -7.07
N MET A 198 24.08 -20.30 -6.41
CA MET A 198 22.66 -20.42 -6.06
C MET A 198 22.12 -19.19 -5.33
N ARG A 199 22.87 -18.67 -4.35
CA ARG A 199 22.51 -17.45 -3.62
C ARG A 199 22.36 -16.26 -4.56
N ALA A 200 23.31 -16.05 -5.48
CA ALA A 200 23.19 -14.96 -6.45
C ALA A 200 22.01 -15.15 -7.41
N GLN A 201 21.64 -16.39 -7.76
CA GLN A 201 20.40 -16.63 -8.53
C GLN A 201 19.16 -16.18 -7.75
N LEU A 202 19.10 -16.49 -6.45
CA LEU A 202 18.01 -16.05 -5.57
C LEU A 202 17.95 -14.53 -5.45
N ASP A 203 19.11 -13.86 -5.30
CA ASP A 203 19.18 -12.41 -5.17
C ASP A 203 18.67 -11.69 -6.45
N VAL A 204 19.02 -12.20 -7.64
CA VAL A 204 18.50 -11.68 -8.91
C VAL A 204 16.99 -11.93 -9.03
N ALA A 205 16.51 -13.12 -8.67
CA ALA A 205 15.08 -13.45 -8.70
C ALA A 205 14.26 -12.57 -7.73
N LEU A 206 14.81 -12.28 -6.56
CA LEU A 206 14.20 -11.35 -5.60
C LEU A 206 14.08 -9.94 -6.16
N CYS A 207 15.06 -9.46 -6.94
CA CYS A 207 14.93 -8.15 -7.58
C CYS A 207 13.75 -8.07 -8.55
N GLU A 208 13.41 -9.16 -9.25
CA GLU A 208 12.21 -9.21 -10.09
C GLU A 208 10.92 -9.19 -9.26
N PHE A 209 10.89 -9.95 -8.16
CA PHE A 209 9.76 -9.92 -7.24
C PHE A 209 9.54 -8.53 -6.64
N GLU A 210 10.60 -7.88 -6.15
CA GLU A 210 10.52 -6.54 -5.56
C GLU A 210 10.13 -5.50 -6.61
N GLU A 211 10.62 -5.60 -7.85
CA GLU A 211 10.21 -4.69 -8.92
C GLU A 211 8.71 -4.80 -9.21
N ALA A 212 8.16 -6.02 -9.20
CA ALA A 212 6.72 -6.21 -9.29
C ALA A 212 5.94 -5.48 -8.18
N GLN A 213 6.50 -5.39 -6.97
CA GLN A 213 5.85 -4.71 -5.85
C GLN A 213 5.80 -3.18 -5.99
N THR A 214 6.55 -2.61 -6.94
CA THR A 214 6.49 -1.16 -7.25
C THR A 214 5.30 -0.79 -8.12
N TYR A 215 4.62 -1.76 -8.73
CA TYR A 215 3.47 -1.56 -9.60
C TYR A 215 2.16 -1.82 -8.87
N ASP A 216 1.11 -1.17 -9.35
CA ASP A 216 -0.24 -1.35 -8.81
C ASP A 216 -0.76 -2.77 -9.07
N PRO A 217 -1.59 -3.33 -8.16
CA PRO A 217 -2.25 -4.61 -8.39
C PRO A 217 -2.98 -4.66 -9.74
N ASN A 218 -2.98 -5.84 -10.37
CA ASN A 218 -3.67 -6.10 -11.64
C ASN A 218 -3.17 -5.30 -12.86
N THR A 219 -1.98 -4.69 -12.80
CA THR A 219 -1.34 -4.08 -13.97
C THR A 219 -0.51 -5.10 -14.76
N SER A 220 -0.38 -4.89 -16.07
CA SER A 220 0.42 -5.76 -16.95
C SER A 220 1.88 -5.83 -16.52
N ASN A 221 2.48 -4.72 -16.10
CA ASN A 221 3.87 -4.68 -15.63
C ASN A 221 4.06 -5.52 -14.37
N ARG A 222 3.13 -5.43 -13.41
CA ARG A 222 3.17 -6.29 -12.21
C ARG A 222 3.13 -7.76 -12.58
N THR A 223 2.19 -8.15 -13.45
CA THR A 223 2.08 -9.55 -13.92
C THR A 223 3.36 -10.00 -14.63
N PHE A 224 3.92 -9.16 -15.51
CA PHE A 224 5.16 -9.48 -16.22
C PHE A 224 6.32 -9.81 -15.27
N HIS A 225 6.59 -8.94 -14.29
CA HIS A 225 7.69 -9.16 -13.34
C HIS A 225 7.42 -10.34 -12.39
N LEU A 226 6.17 -10.53 -11.93
CA LEU A 226 5.82 -11.71 -11.13
C LEU A 226 6.01 -13.01 -11.93
N THR A 227 5.66 -13.04 -13.23
CA THR A 227 5.85 -14.23 -14.07
C THR A 227 7.32 -14.53 -14.25
N LYS A 228 8.13 -13.50 -14.51
CA LYS A 228 9.59 -13.66 -14.60
C LYS A 228 10.19 -14.17 -13.28
N ALA A 229 9.73 -13.65 -12.14
CA ALA A 229 10.15 -14.10 -10.82
C ALA A 229 9.77 -15.58 -10.58
N VAL A 230 8.54 -16.00 -10.94
CA VAL A 230 8.12 -17.41 -10.88
C VAL A 230 9.08 -18.30 -11.66
N ASP A 231 9.40 -17.95 -12.90
CA ASP A 231 10.26 -18.78 -13.75
C ASP A 231 11.68 -18.91 -13.18
N LEU A 232 12.22 -17.81 -12.63
CA LEU A 232 13.53 -17.80 -11.98
C LEU A 232 13.53 -18.66 -10.71
N PHE A 233 12.58 -18.44 -9.80
CA PHE A 233 12.49 -19.20 -8.55
C PHE A 233 12.25 -20.69 -8.79
N ARG A 234 11.33 -21.03 -9.71
CA ARG A 234 11.11 -22.41 -10.12
C ARG A 234 12.37 -23.03 -10.67
N GLY A 235 13.10 -22.33 -11.55
CA GLY A 235 14.36 -22.82 -12.10
C GLY A 235 15.38 -23.17 -11.01
N ILE A 236 15.50 -22.32 -9.99
CA ILE A 236 16.37 -22.55 -8.82
C ILE A 236 15.87 -23.78 -8.03
N PHE A 237 14.58 -23.84 -7.69
CA PHE A 237 14.02 -24.98 -6.96
C PHE A 237 14.25 -26.30 -7.70
N LEU A 238 13.96 -26.37 -9.00
CA LEU A 238 14.14 -27.59 -9.79
C LEU A 238 15.61 -28.05 -9.81
N LYS A 239 16.58 -27.13 -9.72
CA LYS A 239 18.01 -27.46 -9.64
C LYS A 239 18.44 -27.89 -8.24
N TYR A 240 17.82 -27.35 -7.18
CA TYR A 240 18.28 -27.46 -5.79
C TYR A 240 17.21 -27.98 -4.81
N ARG A 241 16.27 -28.82 -5.27
CA ARG A 241 15.01 -29.20 -4.59
C ARG A 241 15.11 -29.54 -3.10
N ALA A 242 16.16 -30.26 -2.68
CA ALA A 242 16.32 -30.72 -1.30
C ALA A 242 17.20 -29.80 -0.43
N THR A 243 17.67 -28.69 -0.97
CA THR A 243 18.52 -27.73 -0.23
C THR A 243 17.67 -26.62 0.37
N VAL A 244 18.15 -26.02 1.46
CA VAL A 244 17.50 -24.86 2.08
C VAL A 244 17.29 -23.71 1.08
N GLY A 245 18.25 -23.48 0.17
CA GLY A 245 18.13 -22.43 -0.85
C GLY A 245 17.08 -22.75 -1.92
N GLY A 246 16.97 -24.01 -2.34
CA GLY A 246 15.90 -24.46 -3.24
C GLY A 246 14.51 -24.30 -2.63
N LEU A 247 14.35 -24.65 -1.35
CA LEU A 247 13.07 -24.49 -0.63
C LEU A 247 12.72 -23.01 -0.41
N HIS A 248 13.71 -22.14 -0.18
CA HIS A 248 13.49 -20.69 -0.18
C HIS A 248 12.99 -20.20 -1.55
N ALA A 249 13.57 -20.68 -2.64
CA ALA A 249 13.09 -20.37 -3.99
C ALA A 249 11.62 -20.81 -4.16
N GLN A 250 11.27 -22.02 -3.74
CA GLN A 250 9.91 -22.54 -3.83
C GLN A 250 8.90 -21.71 -3.01
N MET A 251 9.30 -21.23 -1.82
CA MET A 251 8.47 -20.29 -1.04
C MET A 251 8.19 -19.01 -1.82
N TRP A 252 9.20 -18.42 -2.44
CA TRP A 252 9.04 -17.19 -3.21
C TRP A 252 8.27 -17.40 -4.53
N GLU A 253 8.38 -18.58 -5.16
CA GLU A 253 7.51 -19.00 -6.26
C GLU A 253 6.03 -18.96 -5.84
N ALA A 254 5.71 -19.58 -4.70
CA ALA A 254 4.35 -19.55 -4.15
C ALA A 254 3.89 -18.13 -3.81
N LYS A 255 4.79 -17.30 -3.25
CA LYS A 255 4.49 -15.90 -2.96
C LYS A 255 4.18 -15.10 -4.23
N CYS A 256 4.83 -15.40 -5.35
CA CYS A 256 4.46 -14.78 -6.62
C CYS A 256 3.04 -15.18 -7.05
N TYR A 257 2.64 -16.45 -6.89
CA TYR A 257 1.27 -16.88 -7.19
C TYR A 257 0.21 -16.22 -6.31
N GLU A 258 0.52 -16.06 -5.02
CA GLU A 258 -0.33 -15.30 -4.10
C GLU A 258 -0.50 -13.85 -4.57
N GLU A 259 0.59 -13.16 -4.92
CA GLU A 259 0.54 -11.77 -5.42
C GLU A 259 -0.13 -11.64 -6.79
N MET A 260 -0.20 -12.73 -7.57
CA MET A 260 -0.94 -12.85 -8.83
C MET A 260 -2.43 -13.17 -8.63
N ASN A 261 -2.95 -13.17 -7.40
CA ASN A 261 -4.35 -13.49 -7.10
C ASN A 261 -4.71 -14.96 -7.41
N ASP A 262 -3.73 -15.87 -7.29
CA ASP A 262 -3.89 -17.32 -7.43
C ASP A 262 -3.57 -18.07 -6.12
N PRO A 263 -4.48 -17.99 -5.14
CA PRO A 263 -4.27 -18.62 -3.83
C PRO A 263 -4.25 -20.15 -3.93
N GLN A 264 -4.87 -20.77 -4.94
CA GLN A 264 -4.92 -22.23 -5.06
C GLN A 264 -3.53 -22.81 -5.33
N ARG A 265 -2.79 -22.24 -6.29
CA ARG A 265 -1.41 -22.69 -6.57
C ARG A 265 -0.48 -22.40 -5.41
N ALA A 266 -0.59 -21.21 -4.81
CA ALA A 266 0.22 -20.83 -3.66
C ALA A 266 0.00 -21.79 -2.46
N LEU A 267 -1.25 -22.11 -2.11
CA LEU A 267 -1.59 -23.01 -1.00
C LEU A 267 -1.02 -24.42 -1.18
N GLY A 268 -1.01 -24.94 -2.41
CA GLY A 268 -0.43 -26.26 -2.70
C GLY A 268 1.06 -26.32 -2.36
N ILE A 269 1.82 -25.30 -2.78
CA ILE A 269 3.25 -25.21 -2.51
C ILE A 269 3.53 -24.94 -1.02
N TYR A 270 2.78 -24.02 -0.40
CA TYR A 270 2.94 -23.76 1.03
C TYR A 270 2.65 -24.99 1.88
N ALA A 271 1.65 -25.80 1.52
CA ALA A 271 1.37 -27.06 2.21
C ALA A 271 2.55 -28.03 2.12
N GLU A 272 3.16 -28.19 0.94
CA GLU A 272 4.35 -29.03 0.75
C GLU A 272 5.52 -28.55 1.63
N LEU A 273 5.83 -27.25 1.61
CA LEU A 273 6.92 -26.66 2.40
C LEU A 273 6.79 -26.88 3.91
N LEU A 274 5.55 -26.92 4.42
CA LEU A 274 5.27 -27.17 5.83
C LEU A 274 5.40 -28.66 6.23
N THR A 275 5.52 -29.58 5.28
CA THR A 275 5.75 -31.02 5.58
C THR A 275 7.22 -31.35 5.87
N HIS A 276 8.15 -30.45 5.52
CA HIS A 276 9.57 -30.68 5.76
C HIS A 276 9.92 -30.66 7.26
N PRO A 277 10.91 -31.44 7.70
CA PRO A 277 11.43 -31.36 9.07
C PRO A 277 11.89 -29.93 9.40
N PRO A 278 11.62 -29.42 10.61
CA PRO A 278 11.86 -28.02 10.96
C PRO A 278 13.35 -27.68 11.17
N GLU A 279 14.24 -28.68 11.30
CA GLU A 279 15.68 -28.43 11.51
C GLU A 279 16.26 -27.60 10.35
N GLY A 280 16.72 -26.38 10.66
CA GLY A 280 17.27 -25.46 9.67
C GLY A 280 16.24 -24.75 8.77
N LEU A 281 14.94 -25.03 8.92
CA LEU A 281 13.86 -24.47 8.11
C LEU A 281 12.83 -23.65 8.90
N LYS A 282 12.92 -23.63 10.24
CA LYS A 282 11.94 -22.97 11.11
C LYS A 282 11.57 -21.54 10.69
N SER A 283 12.56 -20.69 10.39
CA SER A 283 12.29 -19.30 9.96
C SER A 283 11.56 -19.23 8.61
N LEU A 284 11.86 -20.13 7.68
CA LEU A 284 11.16 -20.23 6.41
C LEU A 284 9.72 -20.69 6.65
N GLN A 285 9.53 -21.72 7.49
CA GLN A 285 8.21 -22.26 7.79
C GLN A 285 7.32 -21.23 8.51
N ASP A 286 7.87 -20.43 9.41
CA ASP A 286 7.14 -19.33 10.06
C ASP A 286 6.66 -18.29 9.03
N GLN A 287 7.48 -17.99 8.02
CA GLN A 287 7.10 -17.10 6.92
C GLN A 287 6.08 -17.74 5.97
N VAL A 288 6.21 -19.03 5.67
CA VAL A 288 5.24 -19.82 4.90
C VAL A 288 3.89 -19.86 5.62
N HIS A 289 3.85 -20.02 6.94
CA HIS A 289 2.61 -19.96 7.72
C HIS A 289 1.92 -18.61 7.54
N HIS A 290 2.65 -17.51 7.68
CA HIS A 290 2.08 -16.18 7.44
C HIS A 290 1.47 -16.06 6.03
N PHE A 291 2.22 -16.41 4.98
CA PHE A 291 1.74 -16.31 3.60
C PHE A 291 0.56 -17.24 3.28
N ARG A 292 0.58 -18.44 3.86
CA ARG A 292 -0.54 -19.38 3.78
C ARG A 292 -1.82 -18.77 4.34
N LEU A 293 -1.75 -18.09 5.49
CA LEU A 293 -2.92 -17.43 6.09
C LEU A 293 -3.51 -16.34 5.19
N ILE A 294 -2.67 -15.58 4.48
CA ILE A 294 -3.13 -14.60 3.46
C ILE A 294 -3.98 -15.31 2.40
N CYS A 295 -3.52 -16.47 1.91
CA CYS A 295 -4.25 -17.24 0.91
C CYS A 295 -5.56 -17.83 1.44
N LEU A 296 -5.61 -18.28 2.70
CA LEU A 296 -6.84 -18.78 3.33
C LEU A 296 -7.88 -17.67 3.53
N ASN A 297 -7.41 -16.49 3.90
CA ASN A 297 -8.22 -15.27 4.01
C ASN A 297 -8.65 -14.69 2.67
N HIS A 298 -8.12 -15.20 1.56
CA HIS A 298 -8.39 -14.66 0.24
C HIS A 298 -9.88 -14.77 -0.15
N ASP A 299 -10.41 -13.78 -0.87
CA ASP A 299 -11.85 -13.71 -1.18
C ASP A 299 -12.35 -14.84 -2.09
N GLN A 300 -11.44 -15.52 -2.79
CA GLN A 300 -11.74 -16.73 -3.58
C GLN A 300 -11.77 -18.01 -2.72
N ARG A 301 -11.07 -18.04 -1.57
CA ARG A 301 -11.00 -19.21 -0.67
C ARG A 301 -12.02 -19.11 0.46
N ARG A 302 -12.03 -17.96 1.13
CA ARG A 302 -12.91 -17.66 2.28
C ARG A 302 -12.82 -18.71 3.39
N GLU A 303 -11.64 -19.29 3.58
CA GLU A 303 -11.38 -20.34 4.58
C GLU A 303 -11.03 -19.70 5.93
N TYR A 304 -11.85 -18.73 6.38
CA TYR A 304 -11.55 -17.89 7.54
C TYR A 304 -11.44 -18.70 8.84
N THR A 305 -12.27 -19.73 9.01
CA THR A 305 -12.23 -20.62 10.18
C THR A 305 -10.92 -21.41 10.25
N MET A 306 -10.41 -21.86 9.11
CA MET A 306 -9.12 -22.55 9.03
C MET A 306 -7.97 -21.57 9.29
N ALA A 307 -8.04 -20.36 8.73
CA ALA A 307 -7.05 -19.31 9.01
C ALA A 307 -7.00 -18.94 10.50
N ILE A 308 -8.16 -18.81 11.17
CA ILE A 308 -8.24 -18.57 12.61
C ILE A 308 -7.54 -19.70 13.38
N THR A 309 -7.89 -20.95 13.06
CA THR A 309 -7.38 -22.14 13.77
C THR A 309 -5.87 -22.27 13.59
N GLU A 310 -5.37 -22.23 12.34
CA GLU A 310 -3.93 -22.34 12.04
C GLU A 310 -3.13 -21.22 12.71
N ALA A 311 -3.65 -19.99 12.72
CA ALA A 311 -2.96 -18.86 13.34
C ALA A 311 -2.94 -18.95 14.87
N GLU A 312 -4.04 -19.35 15.51
CA GLU A 312 -4.11 -19.56 16.96
C GLU A 312 -3.17 -20.68 17.41
N ASP A 313 -3.16 -21.80 16.69
CA ASP A 313 -2.26 -22.93 16.96
C ASP A 313 -0.79 -22.52 16.84
N TRP A 314 -0.44 -21.79 15.77
CA TRP A 314 0.92 -21.27 15.59
C TRP A 314 1.30 -20.32 16.73
N LEU A 315 0.44 -19.36 17.09
CA LEU A 315 0.72 -18.39 18.16
C LEU A 315 0.83 -19.05 19.53
N LYS A 316 0.10 -20.14 19.78
CA LYS A 316 0.19 -20.92 21.03
C LYS A 316 1.50 -21.71 21.13
N ALA A 317 1.98 -22.25 20.00
CA ALA A 317 3.23 -23.02 19.95
C ALA A 317 4.49 -22.14 19.90
N ALA A 318 4.39 -20.96 19.28
CA ALA A 318 5.52 -20.06 19.05
C ALA A 318 6.05 -19.42 20.34
N LYS A 319 7.37 -19.35 20.46
CA LYS A 319 8.06 -18.63 21.55
C LYS A 319 7.79 -17.13 21.44
N GLN A 320 7.90 -16.41 22.56
CA GLN A 320 7.67 -14.95 22.59
C GLN A 320 8.52 -14.17 21.58
N ILE A 321 9.76 -14.60 21.33
CA ILE A 321 10.64 -13.97 20.35
C ILE A 321 10.17 -14.19 18.91
N GLU A 322 9.64 -15.38 18.60
CA GLU A 322 9.11 -15.74 17.28
C GLU A 322 7.82 -14.95 17.00
N GLN A 323 6.93 -14.84 18.00
CA GLN A 323 5.70 -14.05 17.90
C GLN A 323 5.96 -12.56 17.64
N ARG A 324 7.05 -12.01 18.17
CA ARG A 324 7.44 -10.60 17.97
C ARG A 324 8.18 -10.36 16.65
N GLY A 325 8.71 -11.41 16.02
CA GLY A 325 9.35 -11.34 14.72
C GLY A 325 8.37 -10.99 13.61
N ALA A 326 8.88 -10.62 12.43
CA ALA A 326 8.06 -10.17 11.30
C ALA A 326 6.97 -11.17 10.90
N ALA A 327 7.32 -12.47 10.81
CA ALA A 327 6.36 -13.53 10.51
C ALA A 327 5.27 -13.66 11.59
N GLY A 328 5.64 -13.62 12.87
CA GLY A 328 4.67 -13.70 13.98
C GLY A 328 3.72 -12.50 14.06
N GLN A 329 4.20 -11.29 13.76
CA GLN A 329 3.35 -10.11 13.61
C GLN A 329 2.38 -10.28 12.42
N GLY A 330 2.88 -10.80 11.29
CA GLY A 330 2.06 -11.12 10.12
C GLY A 330 0.99 -12.17 10.39
N VAL A 331 1.33 -13.29 11.04
CA VAL A 331 0.37 -14.32 11.48
C VAL A 331 -0.73 -13.72 12.34
N ARG A 332 -0.36 -12.87 13.31
CA ARG A 332 -1.33 -12.21 14.19
C ARG A 332 -2.21 -11.20 13.45
N TRP A 333 -1.66 -10.51 12.45
CA TRP A 333 -2.43 -9.62 11.57
C TRP A 333 -3.44 -10.41 10.73
N GLU A 334 -3.02 -11.51 10.12
CA GLU A 334 -3.92 -12.36 9.33
C GLU A 334 -4.99 -13.04 10.19
N LEU A 335 -4.69 -13.36 11.45
CA LEU A 335 -5.71 -13.79 12.41
C LEU A 335 -6.78 -12.71 12.62
N VAL A 336 -6.39 -11.45 12.78
CA VAL A 336 -7.33 -10.32 12.88
C VAL A 336 -8.19 -10.22 11.62
N MET A 337 -7.57 -10.29 10.44
CA MET A 337 -8.30 -10.25 9.17
C MET A 337 -9.31 -11.40 9.05
N ALA A 338 -8.92 -12.60 9.45
CA ALA A 338 -9.79 -13.78 9.45
C ALA A 338 -10.98 -13.62 10.40
N LEU A 339 -10.74 -13.14 11.63
CA LEU A 339 -11.77 -12.87 12.63
C LEU A 339 -12.79 -11.84 12.14
N GLU A 340 -12.32 -10.74 11.53
CA GLU A 340 -13.19 -9.72 10.95
C GLU A 340 -14.03 -10.27 9.80
N LYS A 341 -13.40 -10.95 8.83
CA LYS A 341 -14.12 -11.54 7.68
C LYS A 341 -15.12 -12.61 8.12
N GLN A 342 -14.79 -13.40 9.15
CA GLN A 342 -15.71 -14.37 9.74
C GLN A 342 -16.89 -13.67 10.44
N ALA A 343 -16.66 -12.56 11.14
CA ALA A 343 -17.74 -11.76 11.73
C ALA A 343 -18.65 -11.13 10.67
N ASP A 344 -18.10 -10.77 9.51
CA ASP A 344 -18.87 -10.23 8.39
C ASP A 344 -19.58 -11.30 7.54
N SER A 345 -19.30 -12.58 7.78
CA SER A 345 -19.98 -13.67 7.08
C SER A 345 -21.50 -13.69 7.34
N SER A 346 -22.27 -14.12 6.34
CA SER A 346 -23.74 -14.11 6.36
C SER A 346 -24.36 -15.09 7.39
N GLY A 347 -23.56 -16.00 7.95
CA GLY A 347 -24.00 -16.99 8.94
C GLY A 347 -23.77 -16.61 10.40
N ALA A 348 -22.94 -15.60 10.69
CA ALA A 348 -22.57 -15.26 12.06
C ALA A 348 -23.71 -14.54 12.81
N SER A 349 -24.05 -15.06 13.99
CA SER A 349 -25.07 -14.43 14.87
C SER A 349 -24.55 -13.11 15.45
N ALA A 350 -25.45 -12.21 15.87
CA ALA A 350 -25.04 -10.92 16.45
C ALA A 350 -24.04 -11.07 17.63
N SER A 351 -24.27 -12.06 18.51
CA SER A 351 -23.38 -12.36 19.64
C SER A 351 -22.02 -12.90 19.18
N GLU A 352 -22.02 -13.77 18.17
CA GLU A 352 -20.80 -14.34 17.59
C GLU A 352 -19.96 -13.27 16.88
N LYS A 353 -20.59 -12.35 16.15
CA LYS A 353 -19.91 -11.20 15.56
C LYS A 353 -19.18 -10.39 16.63
N ASP A 354 -19.86 -10.04 17.72
CA ASP A 354 -19.27 -9.22 18.77
C ASP A 354 -18.12 -9.96 19.48
N LYS A 355 -18.25 -11.28 19.67
CA LYS A 355 -17.17 -12.14 20.19
C LYS A 355 -15.93 -12.10 19.29
N LEU A 356 -16.09 -12.31 17.98
CA LEU A 356 -15.00 -12.32 17.01
C LEU A 356 -14.32 -10.93 16.93
N LEU A 357 -15.10 -9.85 16.92
CA LEU A 357 -14.55 -8.49 16.91
C LEU A 357 -13.79 -8.15 18.21
N ARG A 358 -14.27 -8.61 19.38
CA ARG A 358 -13.55 -8.44 20.65
C ARG A 358 -12.24 -9.24 20.67
N GLN A 359 -12.22 -10.43 20.06
CA GLN A 359 -10.98 -11.18 19.86
C GLN A 359 -10.01 -10.41 18.96
N ALA A 360 -10.47 -9.91 17.81
CA ALA A 360 -9.66 -9.10 16.89
C ALA A 360 -9.02 -7.88 17.59
N ILE A 361 -9.80 -7.15 18.39
CA ILE A 361 -9.32 -6.02 19.21
C ILE A 361 -8.20 -6.43 20.17
N THR A 362 -8.27 -7.61 20.76
CA THR A 362 -7.23 -8.12 21.67
C THR A 362 -5.91 -8.33 20.94
N HIS A 363 -5.95 -8.92 19.74
CA HIS A 363 -4.77 -9.09 18.89
C HIS A 363 -4.21 -7.76 18.39
N LEU A 364 -5.07 -6.82 17.96
CA LEU A 364 -4.68 -5.46 17.55
C LEU A 364 -4.05 -4.64 18.69
N THR A 365 -4.55 -4.78 19.91
CA THR A 365 -3.96 -4.15 21.11
C THR A 365 -2.53 -4.65 21.37
N THR A 366 -2.25 -5.90 21.00
CA THR A 366 -0.90 -6.45 21.10
C THR A 366 0.00 -5.89 19.99
N LEU A 367 -0.47 -5.91 18.74
CA LEU A 367 0.28 -5.40 17.58
C LEU A 367 0.62 -3.90 17.69
N SER A 368 -0.32 -3.08 18.17
CA SER A 368 -0.10 -1.63 18.35
C SER A 368 0.99 -1.26 19.37
N LYS A 369 1.43 -2.21 20.21
CA LYS A 369 2.52 -2.01 21.18
C LYS A 369 3.89 -2.41 20.63
N TRP A 370 3.93 -3.21 19.56
CA TRP A 370 5.18 -3.72 19.01
C TRP A 370 5.69 -2.79 17.90
N PRO A 371 7.00 -2.51 17.84
CA PRO A 371 7.58 -1.84 16.68
C PRO A 371 7.49 -2.77 15.46
N GLY A 372 7.14 -2.21 14.30
CA GLY A 372 7.01 -2.97 13.05
C GLY A 372 6.01 -2.35 12.09
N SER A 373 5.89 -2.94 10.89
CA SER A 373 5.01 -2.48 9.81
C SER A 373 3.52 -2.50 10.15
N TYR A 374 3.12 -3.27 11.16
CA TYR A 374 1.72 -3.41 11.56
C TYR A 374 1.28 -2.46 12.68
N ARG A 375 2.19 -1.70 13.31
CA ARG A 375 1.86 -0.88 14.47
C ARG A 375 0.78 0.16 14.17
N ASP A 376 1.02 0.99 13.16
CA ASP A 376 0.13 2.12 12.84
C ASP A 376 -1.17 1.62 12.20
N LEU A 377 -1.07 0.59 11.34
CA LEU A 377 -2.22 -0.14 10.80
C LEU A 377 -3.09 -0.70 11.92
N ALA A 378 -2.48 -1.31 12.95
CA ALA A 378 -3.21 -1.86 14.07
C ALA A 378 -3.87 -0.78 14.92
N GLN A 379 -3.23 0.37 15.14
CA GLN A 379 -3.84 1.50 15.85
C GLN A 379 -5.06 2.05 15.09
N GLN A 380 -4.96 2.20 13.78
CA GLN A 380 -6.09 2.62 12.95
C GLN A 380 -7.23 1.60 13.04
N ARG A 381 -6.94 0.31 12.76
CA ARG A 381 -7.95 -0.76 12.78
C ARG A 381 -8.60 -0.92 14.15
N LEU A 382 -7.84 -0.72 15.23
CA LEU A 382 -8.33 -0.73 16.60
C LEU A 382 -9.37 0.37 16.84
N ARG A 383 -9.18 1.57 16.29
CA ARG A 383 -10.19 2.65 16.37
C ARG A 383 -11.46 2.24 15.63
N ASP A 384 -11.31 1.74 14.40
CA ASP A 384 -12.43 1.35 13.54
C ASP A 384 -13.28 0.24 14.19
N LEU A 385 -12.65 -0.83 14.71
CA LEU A 385 -13.37 -1.92 15.37
C LEU A 385 -14.01 -1.52 16.70
N ASN A 386 -13.35 -0.65 17.48
CA ASN A 386 -13.95 -0.13 18.71
C ASN A 386 -15.19 0.71 18.41
N LEU A 387 -15.20 1.48 17.33
CA LEU A 387 -16.38 2.22 16.88
C LEU A 387 -17.48 1.27 16.40
N ARG A 388 -17.12 0.23 15.64
CA ARG A 388 -18.07 -0.79 15.15
C ARG A 388 -18.75 -1.55 16.29
N LEU A 389 -18.03 -1.88 17.37
CA LEU A 389 -18.62 -2.48 18.58
C LEU A 389 -19.45 -1.46 19.39
N LYS A 390 -18.95 -0.24 19.58
CA LYS A 390 -19.67 0.82 20.32
C LYS A 390 -20.95 1.26 19.61
N GLY A 391 -20.99 1.20 18.28
CA GLY A 391 -22.20 1.48 17.50
C GLY A 391 -23.35 0.51 17.74
N LYS A 392 -23.12 -0.60 18.47
CA LYS A 392 -24.12 -1.62 18.80
C LYS A 392 -24.46 -1.67 20.30
N ASP A 393 -23.49 -1.36 21.16
CA ASP A 393 -23.69 -1.17 22.61
C ASP A 393 -24.14 0.26 22.98
N GLY A 394 -24.19 1.18 22.02
CA GLY A 394 -24.57 2.57 22.20
C GLY A 394 -26.08 2.77 22.14
N SER A 395 -26.77 2.56 23.26
CA SER A 395 -28.06 3.23 23.52
C SER A 395 -27.92 4.76 23.68
N GLY A 396 -26.78 5.32 23.27
CA GLY A 396 -26.48 6.73 23.32
C GLY A 396 -25.80 7.18 22.03
N ASP A 397 -26.30 8.28 21.51
CA ASP A 397 -25.69 9.03 20.44
C ASP A 397 -24.22 9.38 20.75
N PRO A 398 -23.33 9.41 19.73
CA PRO A 398 -21.99 9.98 19.87
C PRO A 398 -22.03 11.32 20.62
N LYS A 399 -21.07 11.53 21.54
CA LYS A 399 -21.06 12.72 22.41
C LYS A 399 -20.10 13.82 21.93
N ASP A 400 -19.28 13.52 20.94
CA ASP A 400 -18.29 14.42 20.35
C ASP A 400 -18.31 14.34 18.82
N PHE A 401 -17.79 15.39 18.18
CA PHE A 401 -17.77 15.56 16.74
C PHE A 401 -17.01 14.44 16.02
N ASP A 402 -15.82 14.08 16.49
CA ASP A 402 -14.94 13.12 15.81
C ASP A 402 -15.55 11.71 15.78
N SER A 403 -16.13 11.29 16.90
CA SER A 403 -16.85 10.01 17.02
C SER A 403 -18.06 9.98 16.09
N ALA A 404 -18.84 11.07 16.05
CA ALA A 404 -20.02 11.17 15.20
C ALA A 404 -19.65 11.18 13.70
N LEU A 405 -18.62 11.93 13.31
CA LEU A 405 -18.14 11.98 11.94
C LEU A 405 -17.61 10.62 11.48
N THR A 406 -16.87 9.92 12.35
CA THR A 406 -16.33 8.61 12.00
C THR A 406 -17.44 7.57 11.83
N LEU A 407 -18.45 7.55 12.72
CA LEU A 407 -19.64 6.72 12.54
C LEU A 407 -20.40 7.08 11.25
N GLY A 408 -20.50 8.38 10.93
CA GLY A 408 -21.07 8.85 9.67
C GLY A 408 -20.33 8.31 8.44
N ARG A 409 -18.99 8.30 8.46
CA ARG A 409 -18.15 7.72 7.39
C ARG A 409 -18.38 6.21 7.24
N ASP A 410 -18.47 5.47 8.34
CA ASP A 410 -18.81 4.02 8.33
C ASP A 410 -20.17 3.77 7.66
N LEU A 411 -21.20 4.54 8.06
CA LEU A 411 -22.54 4.42 7.51
C LEU A 411 -22.59 4.73 6.00
N VAL A 412 -21.80 5.70 5.53
CA VAL A 412 -21.66 5.99 4.09
C VAL A 412 -21.11 4.77 3.34
N ASN A 413 -20.05 4.14 3.86
CA ASN A 413 -19.44 2.96 3.24
C ASN A 413 -20.42 1.80 3.18
N ARG A 414 -21.09 1.50 4.29
CA ARG A 414 -22.10 0.42 4.37
C ARG A 414 -23.31 0.68 3.48
N ALA A 415 -23.76 1.94 3.38
CA ALA A 415 -24.81 2.32 2.43
C ALA A 415 -24.36 2.11 0.98
N GLY A 416 -23.10 2.43 0.66
CA GLY A 416 -22.50 2.16 -0.65
C GLY A 416 -22.46 0.67 -1.00
N GLU A 417 -21.94 -0.17 -0.11
CA GLU A 417 -21.90 -1.63 -0.28
C GLU A 417 -23.31 -2.21 -0.46
N LYS A 418 -24.26 -1.76 0.37
CA LYS A 418 -25.66 -2.20 0.27
C LYS A 418 -26.29 -1.77 -1.06
N LYS A 419 -25.96 -0.56 -1.56
CA LYS A 419 -26.41 -0.09 -2.87
C LYS A 419 -25.87 -0.96 -4.00
N THR A 420 -24.60 -1.33 -3.97
CA THR A 420 -24.00 -2.24 -4.96
C THR A 420 -24.69 -3.61 -4.97
N LEU A 421 -25.01 -4.16 -3.78
CA LEU A 421 -25.77 -5.41 -3.67
C LEU A 421 -27.19 -5.27 -4.23
N LEU A 422 -27.88 -4.17 -3.92
CA LEU A 422 -29.21 -3.88 -4.44
C LEU A 422 -29.20 -3.78 -5.97
N ASP A 423 -28.25 -3.04 -6.54
CA ASP A 423 -28.13 -2.86 -8.00
C ASP A 423 -27.83 -4.18 -8.70
N SER A 424 -26.96 -5.01 -8.10
CA SER A 424 -26.67 -6.36 -8.60
C SER A 424 -27.89 -7.27 -8.54
N ALA A 425 -28.69 -7.20 -7.47
CA ALA A 425 -29.92 -7.98 -7.34
C ALA A 425 -30.96 -7.56 -8.39
N ILE A 426 -31.08 -6.27 -8.68
CA ILE A 426 -31.95 -5.73 -9.74
C ILE A 426 -31.47 -6.20 -11.11
N GLN A 427 -30.17 -6.06 -11.41
CA GLN A 427 -29.58 -6.46 -12.69
C GLN A 427 -29.74 -7.97 -12.96
N ASN A 428 -29.58 -8.78 -11.91
CA ASN A 428 -29.71 -10.23 -11.98
C ASN A 428 -31.16 -10.72 -11.85
N LYS A 429 -32.15 -9.80 -11.80
CA LYS A 429 -33.58 -10.11 -11.69
C LYS A 429 -33.89 -11.05 -10.52
N ALA A 430 -33.29 -10.79 -9.36
CA ALA A 430 -33.57 -11.50 -8.12
C ALA A 430 -35.06 -11.42 -7.73
N THR A 431 -35.48 -12.23 -6.77
CA THR A 431 -36.87 -12.21 -6.31
C THR A 431 -37.26 -10.85 -5.73
N ARG A 432 -38.53 -10.48 -5.88
CA ARG A 432 -39.07 -9.20 -5.39
C ARG A 432 -38.79 -9.01 -3.89
N ASP A 433 -39.03 -10.04 -3.07
CA ASP A 433 -38.77 -10.00 -1.63
C ASP A 433 -37.30 -9.72 -1.30
N SER A 434 -36.37 -10.27 -2.09
CA SER A 434 -34.93 -10.02 -1.91
C SER A 434 -34.57 -8.58 -2.23
N ILE A 435 -35.12 -8.04 -3.32
CA ILE A 435 -34.91 -6.64 -3.73
C ILE A 435 -35.53 -5.69 -2.68
N ASP A 436 -36.77 -5.94 -2.25
CA ASP A 436 -37.47 -5.12 -1.27
C ASP A 436 -36.74 -5.10 0.07
N LYS A 437 -36.19 -6.24 0.51
CA LYS A 437 -35.36 -6.31 1.72
C LYS A 437 -34.07 -5.51 1.60
N LEU A 438 -33.32 -5.67 0.50
CA LEU A 438 -32.09 -4.89 0.26
C LEU A 438 -32.37 -3.39 0.16
N GLN A 439 -33.50 -3.03 -0.45
CA GLN A 439 -33.93 -1.64 -0.55
C GLN A 439 -34.30 -1.05 0.82
N ASN A 440 -35.00 -1.81 1.67
CA ASN A 440 -35.29 -1.41 3.05
C ASN A 440 -34.00 -1.22 3.86
N ASP A 441 -33.08 -2.19 3.80
CA ASP A 441 -31.78 -2.10 4.48
C ASP A 441 -31.00 -0.86 4.04
N PHE A 442 -30.95 -0.60 2.72
CA PHE A 442 -30.30 0.58 2.17
C PHE A 442 -30.93 1.88 2.70
N ARG A 443 -32.27 1.96 2.70
CA ARG A 443 -32.98 3.13 3.21
C ARG A 443 -32.71 3.38 4.69
N GLU A 444 -32.70 2.34 5.53
CA GLU A 444 -32.40 2.50 6.96
C GLU A 444 -30.95 2.92 7.20
N LEU A 445 -29.98 2.41 6.43
CA LEU A 445 -28.59 2.88 6.50
C LEU A 445 -28.45 4.35 6.13
N VAL A 446 -29.07 4.78 5.03
CA VAL A 446 -29.03 6.19 4.59
C VAL A 446 -29.72 7.10 5.60
N LYS A 447 -30.84 6.66 6.19
CA LYS A 447 -31.55 7.40 7.25
C LYS A 447 -30.66 7.59 8.48
N GLU A 448 -29.97 6.54 8.90
CA GLU A 448 -29.06 6.61 10.05
C GLU A 448 -27.81 7.45 9.73
N GLN A 449 -27.25 7.34 8.52
CA GLN A 449 -26.19 8.21 8.03
C GLN A 449 -26.58 9.70 8.18
N ILE A 450 -27.76 10.08 7.69
CA ILE A 450 -28.26 11.46 7.78
C ILE A 450 -28.39 11.89 9.23
N ARG A 451 -28.95 11.04 10.10
CA ARG A 451 -29.15 11.32 11.52
C ARG A 451 -27.83 11.57 12.25
N VAL A 452 -26.86 10.68 12.06
CA VAL A 452 -25.54 10.75 12.70
C VAL A 452 -24.72 11.93 12.17
N LEU A 453 -24.75 12.23 10.87
CA LEU A 453 -24.02 13.37 10.33
C LEU A 453 -24.64 14.71 10.74
N ARG A 454 -25.96 14.78 10.92
CA ARG A 454 -26.61 15.93 11.57
C ARG A 454 -26.14 16.11 13.01
N LEU A 455 -26.07 15.01 13.75
CA LEU A 455 -25.55 15.02 15.11
C LEU A 455 -24.08 15.48 15.14
N ALA A 456 -23.24 14.96 14.26
CA ALA A 456 -21.85 15.40 14.12
C ALA A 456 -21.78 16.92 13.96
N LEU A 457 -22.49 17.48 12.98
CA LEU A 457 -22.53 18.93 12.76
C LEU A 457 -23.06 19.72 13.96
N SER A 458 -23.95 19.15 14.78
CA SER A 458 -24.43 19.80 16.01
C SER A 458 -23.42 19.76 17.17
N LEU A 459 -22.50 18.79 17.16
CA LEU A 459 -21.42 18.62 18.14
C LEU A 459 -20.13 19.33 17.72
N ALA A 460 -20.05 19.85 16.50
CA ALA A 460 -18.90 20.60 16.02
C ALA A 460 -18.78 21.93 16.78
N ASP A 461 -17.68 22.08 17.52
CA ASP A 461 -17.33 23.30 18.23
C ASP A 461 -16.28 24.12 17.44
N LYS A 462 -15.70 25.15 18.08
CA LYS A 462 -14.67 26.00 17.46
C LYS A 462 -13.33 25.28 17.26
N SER A 463 -13.11 24.14 17.91
CA SER A 463 -11.89 23.34 17.80
C SER A 463 -11.96 22.33 16.65
N ALA A 464 -13.17 21.97 16.19
CA ALA A 464 -13.37 21.07 15.07
C ALA A 464 -12.68 21.60 13.79
N PRO A 465 -11.81 20.80 13.14
CA PRO A 465 -11.14 21.22 11.92
C PRO A 465 -12.15 21.55 10.82
N ARG A 466 -11.97 22.70 10.18
CA ARG A 466 -12.86 23.16 9.11
C ARG A 466 -13.04 22.12 8.00
N ALA A 467 -11.96 21.44 7.61
CA ALA A 467 -11.98 20.40 6.58
C ALA A 467 -12.89 19.23 6.97
N ASP A 468 -12.83 18.76 8.23
CA ASP A 468 -13.70 17.70 8.73
C ASP A 468 -15.16 18.13 8.80
N VAL A 469 -15.43 19.38 9.22
CA VAL A 469 -16.80 19.93 9.23
C VAL A 469 -17.37 20.01 7.80
N ASN A 470 -16.54 20.42 6.84
CA ASN A 470 -16.93 20.45 5.42
C ASN A 470 -17.15 19.04 4.87
N GLN A 471 -16.33 18.08 5.24
CA GLN A 471 -16.56 16.69 4.88
C GLN A 471 -17.86 16.15 5.48
N ALA A 472 -18.17 16.45 6.74
CA ALA A 472 -19.43 16.08 7.37
C ALA A 472 -20.64 16.64 6.60
N ARG A 473 -20.59 17.90 6.17
CA ARG A 473 -21.63 18.53 5.32
C ARG A 473 -21.74 17.89 3.96
N TYR A 474 -20.62 17.58 3.31
CA TYR A 474 -20.60 16.89 2.02
C TYR A 474 -21.24 15.50 2.13
N LEU A 475 -20.84 14.70 3.12
CA LEU A 475 -21.40 13.37 3.36
C LEU A 475 -22.88 13.42 3.74
N LEU A 476 -23.31 14.47 4.46
CA LEU A 476 -24.72 14.70 4.77
C LEU A 476 -25.51 15.02 3.49
N GLY A 477 -24.97 15.89 2.64
CA GLY A 477 -25.54 16.18 1.32
C GLY A 477 -25.66 14.94 0.46
N TYR A 478 -24.64 14.07 0.47
CA TYR A 478 -24.68 12.80 -0.24
C TYR A 478 -25.76 11.86 0.31
N GLY A 479 -25.92 11.81 1.63
CA GLY A 479 -27.03 11.08 2.27
C GLY A 479 -28.40 11.56 1.79
N TYR A 480 -28.63 12.87 1.73
CA TYR A 480 -29.86 13.43 1.17
C TYR A 480 -30.06 13.09 -0.30
N TYR A 481 -29.01 13.12 -1.09
CA TYR A 481 -29.07 12.75 -2.51
C TYR A 481 -29.53 11.29 -2.67
N LEU A 482 -29.00 10.38 -1.84
CA LEU A 482 -29.41 8.96 -1.81
C LEU A 482 -30.82 8.76 -1.29
N ALA A 483 -31.30 9.62 -0.38
CA ALA A 483 -32.65 9.57 0.19
C ALA A 483 -33.72 10.23 -0.69
N ASP A 484 -33.42 10.53 -1.96
CA ASP A 484 -34.31 11.24 -2.90
C ASP A 484 -34.75 12.63 -2.39
N LYS A 485 -33.86 13.34 -1.69
CA LYS A 485 -34.04 14.71 -1.18
C LYS A 485 -33.08 15.68 -1.88
N PRO A 486 -33.31 15.98 -3.17
CA PRO A 486 -32.34 16.71 -4.00
C PRO A 486 -32.05 18.12 -3.48
N TYR A 487 -33.05 18.84 -2.96
CA TYR A 487 -32.86 20.23 -2.56
C TYR A 487 -32.04 20.33 -1.26
N GLU A 488 -32.31 19.49 -0.27
CA GLU A 488 -31.51 19.40 0.95
C GLU A 488 -30.07 18.98 0.64
N ALA A 489 -29.90 18.05 -0.31
CA ALA A 489 -28.60 17.63 -0.80
C ALA A 489 -27.82 18.80 -1.43
N ALA A 490 -28.48 19.56 -2.32
CA ALA A 490 -27.88 20.70 -2.99
C ALA A 490 -27.47 21.79 -1.98
N VAL A 491 -28.34 22.13 -1.03
CA VAL A 491 -28.03 23.15 0.00
C VAL A 491 -26.81 22.76 0.84
N CYS A 492 -26.72 21.50 1.29
CA CYS A 492 -25.55 21.03 2.04
C CYS A 492 -24.27 21.10 1.20
N ALA A 493 -24.38 20.73 -0.08
CA ALA A 493 -23.27 20.68 -1.01
C ALA A 493 -22.77 22.09 -1.40
N GLU A 494 -23.68 23.04 -1.67
CA GLU A 494 -23.34 24.44 -1.96
C GLU A 494 -22.64 25.12 -0.78
N ALA A 495 -23.07 24.83 0.46
CA ALA A 495 -22.44 25.38 1.66
C ALA A 495 -20.95 25.02 1.79
N VAL A 496 -20.55 23.88 1.22
CA VAL A 496 -19.14 23.45 1.14
C VAL A 496 -18.47 24.03 -0.10
N ALA A 497 -19.12 23.91 -1.26
CA ALA A 497 -18.58 24.32 -2.55
C ALA A 497 -18.22 25.82 -2.63
N PHE A 498 -19.13 26.68 -2.16
CA PHE A 498 -19.01 28.14 -2.27
C PHE A 498 -18.14 28.76 -1.17
N ASN A 499 -17.64 27.96 -0.22
CA ASN A 499 -16.79 28.47 0.84
C ASN A 499 -15.31 28.42 0.43
N PRO A 500 -14.62 29.55 0.24
CA PRO A 500 -13.24 29.58 -0.24
C PRO A 500 -12.27 29.00 0.79
N THR A 501 -11.32 28.18 0.32
CA THR A 501 -10.30 27.53 1.14
C THR A 501 -8.94 27.55 0.45
N LYS A 502 -7.86 27.50 1.24
CA LYS A 502 -6.47 27.38 0.75
C LYS A 502 -5.88 25.99 0.99
N ASP A 503 -6.64 25.13 1.67
CA ASP A 503 -6.24 23.75 1.95
C ASP A 503 -6.61 22.85 0.77
N LYS A 504 -5.65 22.04 0.29
CA LYS A 504 -5.84 21.20 -0.92
C LYS A 504 -6.90 20.10 -0.72
N GLN A 505 -6.99 19.52 0.47
CA GLN A 505 -7.98 18.46 0.76
C GLN A 505 -9.38 19.05 0.89
N ASP A 506 -9.49 20.22 1.52
CA ASP A 506 -10.74 20.99 1.57
C ASP A 506 -11.14 21.47 0.16
N GLU A 507 -10.17 21.77 -0.72
CA GLU A 507 -10.43 22.13 -2.11
C GLU A 507 -11.01 20.96 -2.92
N GLN A 508 -10.48 19.74 -2.77
CA GLN A 508 -11.07 18.56 -3.40
C GLN A 508 -12.50 18.31 -2.88
N THR A 509 -12.71 18.45 -1.57
CA THR A 509 -14.05 18.30 -0.96
C THR A 509 -15.01 19.36 -1.49
N ALA A 510 -14.56 20.59 -1.71
CA ALA A 510 -15.34 21.66 -2.32
C ALA A 510 -15.71 21.35 -3.78
N LEU A 511 -14.81 20.78 -4.56
CA LEU A 511 -15.09 20.34 -5.93
C LEU A 511 -16.11 19.20 -5.96
N ASP A 512 -15.94 18.20 -5.09
CA ASP A 512 -16.85 17.07 -4.97
C ASP A 512 -18.26 17.51 -4.57
N ALA A 513 -18.34 18.44 -3.61
CA ALA A 513 -19.59 19.06 -3.20
C ALA A 513 -20.21 19.91 -4.32
N ALA A 514 -19.42 20.69 -5.07
CA ALA A 514 -19.94 21.47 -6.19
C ALA A 514 -20.54 20.56 -7.28
N TYR A 515 -19.87 19.45 -7.59
CA TYR A 515 -20.40 18.44 -8.50
C TYR A 515 -21.67 17.77 -7.97
N LEU A 516 -21.72 17.45 -6.68
CA LEU A 516 -22.92 16.91 -6.02
C LEU A 516 -24.09 17.90 -6.08
N ALA A 517 -23.86 19.20 -5.90
CA ALA A 517 -24.90 20.21 -6.00
C ALA A 517 -25.55 20.21 -7.40
N VAL A 518 -24.73 20.14 -8.47
CA VAL A 518 -25.24 20.01 -9.85
C VAL A 518 -26.07 18.74 -10.01
N ALA A 519 -25.55 17.59 -9.57
CA ALA A 519 -26.24 16.30 -9.68
C ALA A 519 -27.59 16.33 -8.93
N SER A 520 -27.63 16.96 -7.76
CA SER A 520 -28.83 17.18 -6.97
C SER A 520 -29.86 18.05 -7.68
N TYR A 521 -29.47 19.15 -8.31
CA TYR A 521 -30.41 19.98 -9.09
C TYR A 521 -30.90 19.29 -10.36
N ILE A 522 -30.06 18.51 -11.06
CA ILE A 522 -30.50 17.66 -12.18
C ILE A 522 -31.57 16.67 -11.69
N LYS A 523 -31.33 16.04 -10.53
CA LYS A 523 -32.29 15.10 -9.94
C LYS A 523 -33.60 15.78 -9.57
N GLY A 524 -33.55 16.95 -8.94
CA GLY A 524 -34.73 17.77 -8.63
C GLY A 524 -35.52 18.12 -9.90
N PHE A 525 -34.84 18.66 -10.92
CA PHE A 525 -35.43 19.00 -12.21
C PHE A 525 -36.14 17.81 -12.88
N ASN A 526 -35.52 16.62 -12.84
CA ASN A 526 -36.12 15.40 -13.41
C ASN A 526 -37.29 14.86 -12.58
N GLN A 527 -37.34 15.14 -11.28
CA GLN A 527 -38.45 14.79 -10.39
C GLN A 527 -39.61 15.77 -10.48
N THR A 528 -39.36 17.02 -10.86
CA THR A 528 -40.39 18.07 -11.01
C THR A 528 -41.27 17.78 -12.26
N PRO A 529 -42.59 17.59 -12.13
CA PRO A 529 -43.50 17.35 -13.26
C PRO A 529 -43.39 18.41 -14.36
N THR A 530 -43.50 18.00 -15.62
CA THR A 530 -43.30 18.86 -16.80
C THR A 530 -44.33 19.99 -16.90
N GLU A 531 -45.51 19.83 -16.29
CA GLU A 531 -46.56 20.82 -16.23
C GLU A 531 -46.23 22.00 -15.30
N LEU A 532 -45.35 21.79 -14.31
CA LEU A 532 -44.94 22.79 -13.33
C LEU A 532 -43.78 23.66 -13.84
N LYS A 533 -44.01 24.32 -14.98
CA LYS A 533 -43.00 25.12 -15.70
C LYS A 533 -42.25 26.11 -14.81
N ALA A 534 -42.95 26.85 -13.94
CA ALA A 534 -42.33 27.83 -13.06
C ALA A 534 -41.30 27.21 -12.09
N LEU A 535 -41.57 26.02 -11.56
CA LEU A 535 -40.62 25.31 -10.68
C LEU A 535 -39.43 24.77 -11.49
N ARG A 536 -39.68 24.21 -12.67
CA ARG A 536 -38.63 23.75 -13.58
C ARG A 536 -37.71 24.89 -14.01
N ASP A 537 -38.23 26.10 -14.16
CA ASP A 537 -37.43 27.30 -14.43
C ASP A 537 -36.53 27.65 -13.23
N VAL A 538 -37.00 27.46 -11.99
CA VAL A 538 -36.16 27.63 -10.79
C VAL A 538 -35.03 26.59 -10.80
N ASP A 539 -35.38 25.31 -10.97
CA ASP A 539 -34.42 24.20 -11.00
C ASP A 539 -33.36 24.39 -12.08
N THR A 540 -33.79 24.86 -13.26
CA THR A 540 -32.91 25.20 -14.39
C THR A 540 -31.91 26.28 -13.99
N ARG A 541 -32.36 27.37 -13.37
CA ARG A 541 -31.46 28.46 -12.93
C ARG A 541 -30.47 27.99 -11.88
N LEU A 542 -30.90 27.17 -10.91
CA LEU A 542 -30.05 26.64 -9.86
C LEU A 542 -29.01 25.65 -10.42
N MET A 543 -29.44 24.75 -11.31
CA MET A 543 -28.56 23.81 -12.02
C MET A 543 -27.49 24.56 -12.82
N ILE A 544 -27.87 25.55 -13.63
CA ILE A 544 -26.95 26.35 -14.44
C ILE A 544 -25.95 27.09 -13.53
N ARG A 545 -26.43 27.75 -12.48
CA ARG A 545 -25.56 28.48 -11.53
C ARG A 545 -24.50 27.57 -10.91
N ALA A 546 -24.90 26.39 -10.42
CA ALA A 546 -23.96 25.43 -9.82
C ALA A 546 -22.97 24.90 -10.88
N ALA A 547 -23.44 24.62 -12.09
CA ALA A 547 -22.60 24.14 -13.17
C ALA A 547 -21.59 25.19 -13.66
N GLU A 548 -22.00 26.45 -13.76
CA GLU A 548 -21.12 27.58 -14.08
C GLU A 548 -20.05 27.76 -13.00
N PHE A 549 -20.41 27.62 -11.72
CA PHE A 549 -19.44 27.67 -10.64
C PHE A 549 -18.36 26.60 -10.78
N VAL A 550 -18.76 25.32 -10.98
CA VAL A 550 -17.81 24.21 -11.15
C VAL A 550 -16.89 24.45 -12.35
N THR A 551 -17.47 24.84 -13.48
CA THR A 551 -16.75 24.98 -14.76
C THR A 551 -15.88 26.24 -14.83
N THR A 552 -16.16 27.25 -14.00
CA THR A 552 -15.34 28.46 -13.88
C THR A 552 -14.20 28.26 -12.88
N LYS A 553 -14.48 27.63 -11.73
CA LYS A 553 -13.50 27.45 -10.66
C LYS A 553 -12.48 26.35 -10.97
N TRP A 554 -12.90 25.28 -11.62
CA TRP A 554 -12.04 24.14 -11.98
C TRP A 554 -12.14 23.81 -13.48
N PRO A 555 -11.79 24.74 -14.38
CA PRO A 555 -12.14 24.66 -15.80
C PRO A 555 -11.55 23.45 -16.53
N SER A 556 -10.34 23.03 -16.13
CA SER A 556 -9.59 21.91 -16.70
C SER A 556 -9.83 20.56 -16.01
N HIS A 557 -10.58 20.53 -14.89
CA HIS A 557 -10.77 19.30 -14.13
C HIS A 557 -11.79 18.36 -14.80
N ALA A 558 -11.56 17.05 -14.74
CA ALA A 558 -12.44 16.05 -15.36
C ALA A 558 -13.91 16.19 -14.94
N LYS A 559 -14.17 16.44 -13.64
CA LYS A 559 -15.53 16.72 -13.13
C LYS A 559 -16.20 17.95 -13.76
N ALA A 560 -15.47 19.00 -14.13
CA ALA A 560 -16.05 20.12 -14.86
C ALA A 560 -16.50 19.73 -16.27
N ASN A 561 -15.74 18.86 -16.95
CA ASN A 561 -16.15 18.30 -18.24
C ASN A 561 -17.37 17.39 -18.10
N LEU A 562 -17.40 16.54 -17.06
CA LEU A 562 -18.58 15.72 -16.75
C LEU A 562 -19.81 16.58 -16.44
N THR A 563 -19.65 17.69 -15.72
CA THR A 563 -20.73 18.67 -15.46
C THR A 563 -21.30 19.23 -16.75
N ARG A 564 -20.45 19.67 -17.70
CA ARG A 564 -20.89 20.19 -19.01
C ARG A 564 -21.73 19.16 -19.77
N ILE A 565 -21.26 17.91 -19.83
CA ILE A 565 -21.98 16.82 -20.49
C ILE A 565 -23.29 16.47 -19.77
N ALA A 566 -23.27 16.38 -18.44
CA ALA A 566 -24.46 16.02 -17.66
C ALA A 566 -25.58 17.05 -17.87
N VAL A 567 -25.26 18.34 -17.77
CA VAL A 567 -26.23 19.43 -18.00
C VAL A 567 -26.73 19.42 -19.44
N GLY A 568 -25.83 19.24 -20.42
CA GLY A 568 -26.21 19.10 -21.83
C GLY A 568 -27.22 17.97 -22.06
N ARG A 569 -26.92 16.77 -21.54
CA ARG A 569 -27.83 15.61 -21.63
C ARG A 569 -29.17 15.86 -20.96
N THR A 570 -29.19 16.50 -19.79
CA THR A 570 -30.44 16.86 -19.10
C THR A 570 -31.32 17.76 -19.98
N PHE A 571 -30.74 18.74 -20.68
CA PHE A 571 -31.51 19.59 -21.59
C PHE A 571 -31.99 18.87 -22.85
N VAL A 572 -31.21 17.94 -23.42
CA VAL A 572 -31.69 17.09 -24.53
C VAL A 572 -32.90 16.26 -24.11
N GLN A 573 -32.84 15.61 -22.94
CA GLN A 573 -33.92 14.76 -22.42
C GLN A 573 -35.21 15.51 -22.12
N ASN A 574 -35.16 16.85 -22.08
CA ASN A 574 -36.27 17.70 -21.71
C ASN A 574 -36.62 18.71 -22.82
N ASP A 575 -36.34 18.34 -24.08
CA ASP A 575 -36.71 19.08 -25.29
C ASP A 575 -36.18 20.53 -25.33
N LEU A 576 -34.97 20.75 -24.80
CA LEU A 576 -34.25 22.04 -24.84
C LEU A 576 -32.92 21.91 -25.62
N PRO A 577 -32.96 21.49 -26.90
CA PRO A 577 -31.77 21.10 -27.67
C PRO A 577 -30.78 22.25 -27.89
N LYS A 578 -31.25 23.49 -27.99
CA LYS A 578 -30.37 24.67 -28.16
C LYS A 578 -29.44 24.85 -26.95
N ILE A 579 -30.01 24.85 -25.74
CA ILE A 579 -29.24 25.02 -24.50
C ILE A 579 -28.29 23.82 -24.32
N ALA A 580 -28.76 22.62 -24.67
CA ALA A 580 -27.92 21.43 -24.64
C ALA A 580 -26.65 21.55 -25.50
N ALA A 581 -26.81 21.99 -26.76
CA ALA A 581 -25.70 22.19 -27.68
C ALA A 581 -24.66 23.19 -27.12
N GLU A 582 -25.13 24.30 -26.54
CA GLU A 582 -24.25 25.30 -25.92
C GLU A 582 -23.40 24.72 -24.77
N TRP A 583 -23.93 23.77 -24.00
CA TRP A 583 -23.17 23.12 -22.93
C TRP A 583 -22.16 22.09 -23.46
N PHE A 584 -22.53 21.32 -24.49
CA PHE A 584 -21.62 20.36 -25.11
C PHE A 584 -20.43 21.05 -25.80
N LEU A 585 -20.65 22.18 -26.48
CA LEU A 585 -19.59 22.96 -27.13
C LEU A 585 -18.56 23.55 -26.15
N ARG A 586 -18.89 23.65 -24.86
CA ARG A 586 -17.97 24.15 -23.82
C ARG A 586 -16.97 23.10 -23.35
N VAL A 587 -17.09 21.84 -23.77
CA VAL A 587 -16.11 20.79 -23.44
C VAL A 587 -14.82 21.07 -24.23
N PRO A 588 -13.65 21.21 -23.58
CA PRO A 588 -12.40 21.56 -24.25
C PRO A 588 -11.84 20.39 -25.06
N GLU A 589 -11.12 20.68 -26.14
CA GLU A 589 -10.48 19.69 -27.02
C GLU A 589 -9.54 18.72 -26.30
N THR A 590 -8.93 19.16 -25.19
CA THR A 590 -8.03 18.34 -24.37
C THR A 590 -8.76 17.34 -23.48
N ALA A 591 -10.10 17.35 -23.44
CA ALA A 591 -10.87 16.44 -22.60
C ALA A 591 -11.07 15.09 -23.32
N GLU A 592 -10.93 13.99 -22.57
CA GLU A 592 -11.15 12.62 -23.07
C GLU A 592 -12.52 12.43 -23.73
N ASN A 593 -13.54 13.12 -23.19
CA ASN A 593 -14.92 13.09 -23.66
C ASN A 593 -15.26 14.15 -24.73
N PHE A 594 -14.27 14.83 -25.29
CA PHE A 594 -14.48 15.85 -26.34
C PHE A 594 -15.17 15.30 -27.61
N PRO A 595 -14.76 14.16 -28.19
CA PRO A 595 -15.40 13.64 -29.39
C PRO A 595 -16.90 13.34 -29.18
N GLU A 596 -17.23 12.78 -28.00
CA GLU A 596 -18.61 12.52 -27.62
C GLU A 596 -19.43 13.81 -27.50
N ALA A 597 -18.85 14.84 -26.86
CA ALA A 597 -19.50 16.13 -26.71
C ALA A 597 -19.77 16.82 -28.06
N GLN A 598 -18.82 16.77 -29.00
CA GLN A 598 -19.02 17.33 -30.35
C GLN A 598 -20.13 16.62 -31.11
N TRP A 599 -20.14 15.28 -31.04
CA TRP A 599 -21.22 14.49 -31.63
C TRP A 599 -22.58 14.85 -31.01
N ALA A 600 -22.68 14.87 -29.67
CA ALA A 600 -23.91 15.22 -28.97
C ALA A 600 -24.38 16.65 -29.29
N SER A 601 -23.46 17.61 -29.42
CA SER A 601 -23.76 18.98 -29.85
C SER A 601 -24.37 19.02 -31.25
N SER A 602 -23.74 18.33 -32.22
CA SER A 602 -24.23 18.29 -33.60
C SER A 602 -25.63 17.68 -33.69
N VAL A 603 -25.87 16.58 -32.96
CA VAL A 603 -27.18 15.92 -32.88
C VAL A 603 -28.22 16.88 -32.29
N ALA A 604 -27.91 17.56 -31.18
CA ALA A 604 -28.81 18.52 -30.56
C ALA A 604 -29.14 19.70 -31.50
N ALA A 605 -28.16 20.23 -32.23
CA ALA A 605 -28.37 21.30 -33.20
C ALA A 605 -29.27 20.88 -34.38
N VAL A 606 -29.17 19.63 -34.84
CA VAL A 606 -30.07 19.08 -35.87
C VAL A 606 -31.51 18.99 -35.36
N PHE A 607 -31.72 18.55 -34.12
CA PHE A 607 -33.06 18.50 -33.53
C PHE A 607 -33.71 19.90 -33.39
N ASP A 608 -32.95 20.94 -33.05
CA ASP A 608 -33.44 22.34 -33.08
C ASP A 608 -33.86 22.78 -34.50
N GLY A 609 -33.10 22.38 -35.52
CA GLY A 609 -33.40 22.67 -36.92
C GLY A 609 -34.64 21.95 -37.47
N VAL A 610 -34.88 20.71 -37.04
CA VAL A 610 -36.05 19.89 -37.44
C VAL A 610 -37.35 20.45 -36.85
N ASP A 611 -37.33 20.98 -35.63
CA ASP A 611 -38.53 21.50 -34.97
C ASP A 611 -39.02 22.84 -35.57
N ARG A 612 -38.11 23.60 -36.22
CA ARG A 612 -38.48 24.77 -37.04
C ARG A 612 -39.11 24.41 -38.39
N GLY A 613 -39.00 23.14 -38.83
CA GLY A 613 -39.54 22.63 -40.09
C GLY A 613 -40.91 21.95 -39.97
N ARG A 614 -41.43 21.73 -38.75
CA ARG A 614 -42.78 21.17 -38.56
C ARG A 614 -43.83 22.29 -38.66
N PRO A 615 -44.86 22.16 -39.52
CA PRO A 615 -46.02 23.04 -39.45
C PRO A 615 -46.66 22.89 -38.07
N ARG A 616 -46.83 23.99 -37.33
CA ARG A 616 -47.66 24.02 -36.13
C ARG A 616 -49.07 23.58 -36.54
N ALA A 617 -49.49 22.38 -36.12
CA ALA A 617 -50.90 22.00 -36.20
C ALA A 617 -51.69 23.04 -35.39
N ALA A 618 -52.41 23.91 -36.09
CA ALA A 618 -53.27 24.90 -35.50
C ALA A 618 -54.33 24.17 -34.66
N SER A 619 -54.33 24.44 -33.36
CA SER A 619 -55.47 24.21 -32.48
C SER A 619 -56.60 25.13 -32.94
N ASP A 620 -57.42 24.65 -33.88
CA ASP A 620 -58.58 25.39 -34.35
C ASP A 620 -59.70 25.27 -33.33
N SER A 621 -59.71 26.21 -32.40
CA SER A 621 -60.82 26.46 -31.48
C SER A 621 -61.49 27.77 -31.86
N ARG A 622 -62.54 27.69 -32.69
CA ARG A 622 -63.59 28.71 -32.73
C ARG A 622 -64.97 28.06 -32.77
N ARG A 623 -65.69 28.28 -31.68
CA ARG A 623 -67.15 28.13 -31.53
C ARG A 623 -67.90 28.92 -32.60
N VAL A 624 -68.92 28.33 -33.22
CA VAL A 624 -70.27 28.93 -33.41
C VAL A 624 -71.29 27.78 -33.49
N GLY A 625 -72.36 27.85 -32.69
CA GLY A 625 -73.40 26.82 -32.63
C GLY A 625 -74.52 26.97 -33.66
N LYS A 626 -75.30 25.89 -33.85
CA LYS A 626 -76.77 25.82 -33.84
C LYS A 626 -77.25 24.48 -34.42
N VAL A 627 -78.06 23.78 -33.60
CA VAL A 627 -79.39 23.24 -33.92
C VAL A 627 -79.53 22.16 -35.02
N ALA A 628 -80.10 21.03 -34.56
CA ALA A 628 -81.11 20.17 -35.19
C ALA A 628 -80.72 18.94 -36.05
N ARG A 629 -81.25 17.81 -35.53
CA ARG A 629 -82.09 16.78 -36.19
C ARG A 629 -81.43 15.63 -36.95
N ARG A 630 -81.84 14.43 -36.49
CA ARG A 630 -82.19 13.19 -37.22
C ARG A 630 -80.99 12.50 -37.89
N ARG A 631 -80.73 11.21 -37.72
CA ARG A 631 -81.53 10.03 -37.36
C ARG A 631 -80.70 9.08 -36.52
#